data_AF-A0A968XLX1-F1
#
_entry.id   AF-A0A968XLX1-F1
#
_cell.length_a   1.000
_cell.length_b   1.000
_cell.length_c   1.000
_cell.angle_alpha   90.00
_cell.angle_beta   90.00
_cell.angle_gamma   90.00
#
_symmetry.space_group_name_H-M   'P 1'
#
loop_
_entity.id
_entity.type
_entity.pdbx_description
1 polymer ?
#
loop_
_entity_poly.entity_id
_entity_poly.type
_entity_poly.pdbx_seq_one_letter_code
_entity_poly.pdbx_strand_id
1 'polypeptide(L)'
;MLPPKGSETIYLRLSRKSKVENPKSHDDFISDCENVFQTRIAEADEFYADIIPEKLSDDAKGVMRQAFAGMLWSKQFYHFVIKDWLEGDPAQPKPPEIRKNGRNSTWQHLYNDDVISMPDKWEYPWYARGIGVSLYSAGVS
;
A
#
# COMPACT_ATOMS: atom_id res chain seq x y z
N MET A 1 -22.70 17.29 -16.11
CA MET A 1 -22.27 17.64 -14.74
C MET A 1 -23.06 16.77 -13.78
N LEU A 2 -22.38 16.07 -12.88
CA LEU A 2 -23.07 15.35 -11.80
C LEU A 2 -23.73 16.37 -10.85
N PRO A 3 -25.02 16.20 -10.50
CA PRO A 3 -25.68 17.07 -9.54
C PRO A 3 -25.12 16.85 -8.12
N PRO A 4 -25.43 17.74 -7.15
CA PRO A 4 -25.10 17.51 -5.74
C PRO A 4 -25.68 16.17 -5.25
N LYS A 5 -24.86 15.36 -4.57
CA LYS A 5 -25.15 13.96 -4.19
C LYS A 5 -25.32 12.99 -5.37
N GLY A 6 -25.05 13.41 -6.60
CA GLY A 6 -24.99 12.53 -7.76
C GLY A 6 -23.72 11.68 -7.75
N SER A 7 -23.86 10.42 -8.14
CA SER A 7 -22.74 9.50 -8.35
C SER A 7 -22.85 8.88 -9.74
N GLU A 8 -21.70 8.67 -10.38
CA GLU A 8 -21.59 7.83 -11.57
C GLU A 8 -20.52 6.75 -11.33
N THR A 9 -20.78 5.57 -11.89
CA THR A 9 -19.91 4.40 -11.75
C THR A 9 -19.31 4.07 -13.11
N ILE A 10 -17.98 3.90 -13.15
CA ILE A 10 -17.25 3.53 -14.36
C ILE A 10 -16.56 2.20 -14.12
N TYR A 11 -16.86 1.22 -14.96
CA TYR A 11 -16.21 -0.10 -14.93
C TYR A 11 -15.06 -0.13 -15.94
N LEU A 12 -13.86 -0.44 -15.46
CA LEU A 12 -12.64 -0.47 -16.26
C LEU A 12 -11.88 -1.77 -15.99
N ARG A 13 -11.26 -2.35 -17.03
CA ARG A 13 -10.33 -3.47 -16.90
C ARG A 13 -8.99 -3.11 -17.52
N LEU A 14 -7.95 -3.09 -16.70
CA LEU A 14 -6.58 -2.90 -17.16
C LEU A 14 -6.07 -4.20 -17.81
N SER A 15 -5.50 -4.08 -19.00
CA SER A 15 -4.96 -5.20 -19.78
C SER A 15 -3.64 -4.78 -20.41
N ARG A 16 -2.66 -5.69 -20.47
CA ARG A 16 -1.42 -5.48 -21.23
C ARG A 16 -1.64 -5.50 -22.74
N LYS A 17 -2.66 -6.24 -23.21
CA LYS A 17 -3.05 -6.26 -24.62
C LYS A 17 -3.87 -5.02 -24.95
N SER A 18 -3.54 -4.37 -26.07
CA SER A 18 -4.24 -3.19 -26.60
C SER A 18 -5.65 -3.50 -27.11
N LYS A 19 -5.94 -4.77 -27.43
CA LYS A 19 -7.28 -5.24 -27.82
C LYS A 19 -7.65 -6.48 -27.00
N VAL A 20 -8.91 -6.55 -26.62
CA VAL A 20 -9.51 -7.74 -26.03
C VAL A 20 -10.00 -8.62 -27.18
N GLU A 21 -9.48 -9.85 -27.29
CA GLU A 21 -10.01 -10.87 -28.19
C GLU A 21 -11.34 -11.38 -27.61
N ASN A 22 -12.40 -11.43 -28.43
CA ASN A 22 -13.77 -11.78 -28.03
C ASN A 22 -14.26 -10.99 -26.80
N PRO A 23 -14.46 -9.67 -26.92
CA PRO A 23 -14.98 -8.87 -25.81
C PRO A 23 -16.35 -9.39 -25.39
N LYS A 24 -16.55 -9.55 -24.08
CA LYS A 24 -17.87 -9.78 -23.50
C LYS A 24 -18.81 -8.62 -23.83
N SER A 25 -20.12 -8.88 -23.81
CA SER A 25 -21.09 -7.79 -23.90
C SER A 25 -20.89 -6.82 -22.73
N HIS A 26 -21.40 -5.59 -22.87
CA HIS A 26 -21.29 -4.58 -21.83
C HIS A 26 -21.92 -5.06 -20.51
N ASP A 27 -23.11 -5.66 -20.60
CA ASP A 27 -23.87 -6.14 -19.44
C ASP A 27 -23.18 -7.33 -18.76
N ASP A 28 -22.64 -8.27 -19.54
CA ASP A 28 -21.87 -9.40 -19.01
C ASP A 28 -20.60 -8.93 -18.30
N PHE A 29 -19.94 -7.90 -18.85
CA PHE A 29 -18.74 -7.33 -18.22
C PHE A 29 -19.05 -6.65 -16.89
N ILE A 30 -20.14 -5.88 -16.81
CA ILE A 30 -20.58 -5.25 -15.55
C ILE A 30 -20.96 -6.33 -14.54
N SER A 31 -21.72 -7.34 -14.96
CA SER A 31 -22.12 -8.46 -14.10
C SER A 31 -20.92 -9.21 -13.53
N ASP A 32 -19.90 -9.50 -14.35
CA ASP A 32 -18.64 -10.08 -13.88
C ASP A 32 -17.96 -9.20 -12.82
N CYS A 33 -17.85 -7.90 -13.07
CA CYS A 33 -17.22 -6.95 -12.14
C CYS A 33 -17.94 -6.94 -10.79
N GLU A 34 -19.27 -6.87 -10.81
CA GLU A 34 -20.09 -6.89 -9.59
C GLU A 34 -19.96 -8.23 -8.86
N ASN A 35 -20.01 -9.35 -9.58
CA ASN A 35 -19.84 -10.68 -8.99
C ASN A 35 -18.46 -10.82 -8.31
N VAL A 36 -17.39 -10.37 -8.95
CA VAL A 36 -16.05 -10.37 -8.36
C VAL A 36 -16.04 -9.48 -7.11
N PHE A 37 -16.63 -8.30 -7.17
CA PHE A 37 -16.67 -7.38 -6.04
C PHE A 37 -17.41 -7.96 -4.83
N GLN A 38 -18.61 -8.50 -5.05
CA GLN A 38 -19.41 -9.16 -4.01
C GLN A 38 -18.70 -10.39 -3.43
N THR A 39 -18.03 -11.19 -4.29
CA THR A 39 -17.23 -12.33 -3.83
C THR A 39 -16.13 -11.88 -2.87
N ARG A 40 -15.40 -10.79 -3.20
CA ARG A 40 -14.34 -10.28 -2.32
C ARG A 40 -14.87 -9.66 -1.03
N ILE A 41 -16.08 -9.09 -1.05
CA ILE A 41 -16.75 -8.64 0.19
C ILE A 41 -17.03 -9.85 1.09
N ALA A 42 -17.66 -10.90 0.55
CA ALA A 42 -18.02 -12.08 1.32
C ALA A 42 -16.79 -12.80 1.91
N GLU A 43 -15.72 -12.97 1.12
CA GLU A 43 -14.45 -13.54 1.61
C GLU A 43 -13.84 -12.69 2.74
N ALA A 44 -13.92 -11.36 2.64
CA ALA A 44 -13.43 -10.48 3.69
C ALA A 44 -14.31 -10.55 4.94
N ASP A 45 -15.63 -10.67 4.77
CA ASP A 45 -16.58 -10.84 5.88
C ASP A 45 -16.30 -12.13 6.66
N GLU A 46 -16.10 -13.24 5.95
CA GLU A 46 -15.72 -14.53 6.54
C GLU A 46 -14.40 -14.43 7.29
N PHE A 47 -13.36 -13.89 6.66
CA PHE A 47 -12.04 -13.73 7.29
C PHE A 47 -12.08 -12.91 8.59
N TYR A 48 -12.82 -11.80 8.59
CA TYR A 48 -12.93 -10.95 9.79
C TYR A 48 -13.88 -11.52 10.85
N ALA A 49 -14.86 -12.35 10.47
CA ALA A 49 -15.69 -13.06 11.43
C ALA A 49 -14.86 -14.02 12.30
N ASP A 50 -13.85 -14.68 11.71
CA ASP A 50 -12.94 -15.57 12.43
C ASP A 50 -11.95 -14.83 13.35
N ILE A 51 -11.55 -13.60 12.99
CA ILE A 51 -10.56 -12.82 13.75
C ILE A 51 -11.19 -12.00 14.87
N ILE A 52 -12.36 -11.41 14.63
CA ILE A 52 -13.00 -10.47 15.54
C ILE A 52 -13.76 -11.26 16.61
N PRO A 53 -13.50 -11.05 17.92
CA PRO A 53 -14.20 -11.77 18.97
C PRO A 53 -15.73 -11.62 18.89
N GLU A 54 -16.45 -12.75 18.90
CA GLU A 54 -17.93 -12.77 18.77
C GLU A 54 -18.65 -11.93 19.83
N LYS A 55 -18.05 -11.81 21.02
CA LYS A 55 -18.60 -11.12 22.20
C LYS A 55 -18.66 -9.59 22.06
N LEU A 56 -18.07 -9.02 21.01
CA LEU A 56 -18.13 -7.60 20.74
C LEU A 56 -19.50 -7.20 20.18
N SER A 57 -19.96 -6.00 20.53
CA SER A 57 -21.11 -5.36 19.87
C SER A 57 -20.80 -5.12 18.39
N ASP A 58 -21.83 -5.08 17.54
CA ASP A 58 -21.65 -4.84 16.09
C ASP A 58 -20.91 -3.54 15.77
N ASP A 59 -21.12 -2.49 16.56
CA ASP A 59 -20.39 -1.22 16.42
C ASP A 59 -18.87 -1.42 16.66
N ALA A 60 -18.51 -2.08 17.76
CA ALA A 60 -17.12 -2.43 18.06
C ALA A 60 -16.50 -3.36 16.99
N LYS A 61 -17.26 -4.29 16.40
CA LYS A 61 -16.80 -5.10 15.27
C LYS A 61 -16.50 -4.23 14.04
N GLY A 62 -17.38 -3.26 13.76
CA GLY A 62 -17.19 -2.27 12.70
C GLY A 62 -15.93 -1.43 12.88
N VAL A 63 -15.71 -0.90 14.08
CA VAL A 63 -14.51 -0.12 14.44
C VAL A 63 -13.25 -0.98 14.27
N MET A 64 -13.26 -2.22 14.75
CA MET A 64 -12.11 -3.12 14.64
C MET A 64 -11.76 -3.44 13.18
N ARG A 65 -12.77 -3.71 12.35
CA ARG A 65 -12.59 -3.94 10.91
C ARG A 65 -12.03 -2.71 10.20
N GLN A 66 -12.53 -1.51 10.52
CA GLN A 66 -12.00 -0.26 9.98
C GLN A 66 -10.54 -0.04 10.39
N ALA A 67 -10.17 -0.35 11.63
CA ALA A 67 -8.79 -0.28 12.10
C ALA A 67 -7.87 -1.25 11.35
N PHE A 68 -8.30 -2.51 11.14
CA PHE A 68 -7.55 -3.48 10.34
C PHE A 68 -7.38 -3.03 8.89
N ALA A 69 -8.46 -2.53 8.26
CA ALA A 69 -8.41 -1.98 6.92
C ALA A 69 -7.45 -0.79 6.83
N GLY A 70 -7.46 0.11 7.83
CA GLY A 70 -6.53 1.23 7.92
C GLY A 70 -5.07 0.79 7.98
N MET A 71 -4.75 -0.22 8.79
CA MET A 71 -3.39 -0.78 8.86
C MET A 71 -2.96 -1.44 7.55
N LEU A 72 -3.85 -2.16 6.86
CA LEU A 72 -3.56 -2.74 5.56
C LEU A 72 -3.33 -1.67 4.50
N TRP A 73 -4.13 -0.61 4.50
CA TRP A 73 -4.02 0.49 3.55
C TRP A 73 -2.77 1.35 3.75
N SER A 74 -2.22 1.35 4.97
CA SER A 74 -0.99 2.07 5.30
C SER A 74 0.29 1.26 5.10
N LYS A 75 0.19 -0.03 4.72
CA LYS A 75 1.34 -0.84 4.32
C LYS A 75 1.97 -0.25 3.06
N GLN A 76 3.23 0.13 3.18
CA GLN A 76 4.01 0.65 2.07
C GLN A 76 5.24 -0.24 1.86
N PHE A 77 5.48 -0.58 0.59
CA PHE A 77 6.72 -1.19 0.18
C PHE A 77 7.80 -0.12 0.11
N TYR A 78 8.87 -0.30 0.87
CA TYR A 78 10.03 0.58 0.83
C TYR A 78 11.20 -0.19 0.25
N HIS A 79 11.59 0.16 -0.98
CA HIS A 79 12.86 -0.27 -1.57
C HIS A 79 13.86 0.87 -1.43
N PHE A 80 14.69 0.82 -0.38
CA PHE A 80 15.66 1.87 -0.11
C PHE A 80 17.04 1.27 0.15
N VAL A 81 17.89 1.34 -0.87
CA VAL A 81 19.29 0.93 -0.82
C VAL A 81 20.16 2.18 -0.80
N ILE A 82 20.65 2.54 0.38
CA ILE A 82 21.45 3.77 0.55
C ILE A 82 22.75 3.71 -0.25
N LYS A 83 23.33 2.52 -0.43
CA LYS A 83 24.53 2.30 -1.25
C LYS A 83 24.30 2.73 -2.70
N ASP A 84 23.23 2.24 -3.34
CA ASP A 84 22.91 2.58 -4.73
C ASP A 84 22.54 4.06 -4.88
N TRP A 85 21.89 4.64 -3.86
CA TRP A 85 21.61 6.09 -3.81
C TRP A 85 22.86 6.97 -3.71
N LEU A 86 23.88 6.51 -2.97
CA LEU A 86 25.15 7.23 -2.77
C LEU A 86 26.12 7.03 -3.94
N GLU A 87 26.20 5.82 -4.50
CA GLU A 87 27.10 5.46 -5.60
C GLU A 87 26.54 5.93 -6.95
N GLY A 88 25.21 5.97 -7.10
CA GLY A 88 24.53 6.31 -8.33
C GLY A 88 24.58 5.20 -9.37
N ASP A 89 23.75 5.30 -10.41
CA ASP A 89 23.78 4.38 -11.54
C ASP A 89 25.08 4.56 -12.35
N PRO A 90 25.87 3.50 -12.58
CA PRO A 90 27.08 3.56 -13.43
C PRO A 90 26.86 4.10 -14.85
N ALA A 91 25.63 4.02 -15.37
CA ALA A 91 25.26 4.55 -16.68
C ALA A 91 24.90 6.05 -16.68
N GLN A 92 24.91 6.71 -15.51
CA GLN A 92 24.60 8.13 -15.33
C GLN A 92 25.82 8.91 -14.80
N PRO A 93 25.86 10.24 -14.96
CA PRO A 93 26.92 11.05 -14.36
C PRO A 93 26.92 10.88 -12.83
N LYS A 94 28.13 10.77 -12.26
CA LYS A 94 28.32 10.53 -10.83
C LYS A 94 27.58 11.57 -9.99
N PRO A 95 26.88 11.16 -8.92
CA PRO A 95 26.22 12.09 -8.02
C PRO A 95 27.19 13.14 -7.43
N PRO A 96 26.72 14.37 -7.14
CA PRO A 96 27.55 15.39 -6.49
C PRO A 96 28.09 14.94 -5.13
N GLU A 97 29.36 15.22 -4.84
CA GLU A 97 30.05 14.79 -3.60
C GLU A 97 29.36 15.28 -2.31
N ILE A 98 28.64 16.40 -2.36
CA ILE A 98 27.86 16.92 -1.23
C ILE A 98 26.79 15.92 -0.74
N ARG A 99 26.36 14.97 -1.59
CA ARG A 99 25.37 13.94 -1.27
C ARG A 99 25.86 12.96 -0.20
N LYS A 100 27.19 12.75 -0.09
CA LYS A 100 27.79 11.90 0.96
C LYS A 100 27.73 12.51 2.35
N ASN A 101 27.48 13.82 2.45
CA ASN A 101 27.40 14.57 3.72
C ASN A 101 25.96 15.03 4.04
N GLY A 102 24.96 14.54 3.30
CA GLY A 102 23.54 14.88 3.52
C GLY A 102 22.90 14.12 4.70
N ARG A 103 21.62 14.43 4.96
CA ARG A 103 20.79 13.66 5.92
C ARG A 103 20.83 12.17 5.56
N ASN A 104 21.05 11.30 6.56
CA ASN A 104 21.20 9.82 6.47
C ASN A 104 22.57 9.31 5.96
N SER A 105 23.61 10.15 5.88
CA SER A 105 24.98 9.74 5.49
C SER A 105 25.63 8.66 6.38
N THR A 106 25.14 8.50 7.61
CA THR A 106 25.59 7.49 8.57
C THR A 106 24.90 6.13 8.42
N TRP A 107 23.88 6.00 7.56
CA TRP A 107 23.08 4.79 7.40
C TRP A 107 23.58 3.93 6.23
N GLN A 108 24.89 3.77 6.09
CA GLN A 108 25.52 3.13 4.91
C GLN A 108 25.10 1.65 4.69
N HIS A 109 24.53 1.01 5.71
CA HIS A 109 24.08 -0.39 5.68
C HIS A 109 22.55 -0.55 5.68
N LEU A 110 21.78 0.54 5.57
CA LEU A 110 20.33 0.42 5.55
C LEU A 110 19.86 -0.13 4.21
N TYR A 111 19.29 -1.32 4.28
CA TYR A 111 18.67 -2.04 3.19
C TYR A 111 17.24 -2.35 3.62
N ASN A 112 16.28 -1.71 2.96
CA ASN A 112 14.87 -2.04 3.14
C ASN A 112 14.36 -2.66 1.84
N ASP A 113 13.82 -3.87 1.93
CA ASP A 113 13.05 -4.54 0.89
C ASP A 113 11.73 -5.09 1.48
N ASP A 114 11.20 -4.37 2.46
CA ASP A 114 10.11 -4.83 3.31
C ASP A 114 8.85 -3.97 3.14
N VAL A 115 7.71 -4.61 3.39
CA VAL A 115 6.41 -3.95 3.50
C VAL A 115 6.19 -3.58 4.97
N ILE A 116 6.27 -2.29 5.29
CA ILE A 116 6.14 -1.78 6.65
C ILE A 116 4.78 -1.09 6.81
N SER A 117 4.08 -1.37 7.91
CA SER A 117 2.84 -0.69 8.27
C SER A 117 3.16 0.62 8.98
N MET A 118 2.69 1.75 8.47
CA MET A 118 2.88 3.07 9.09
C MET A 118 1.60 3.51 9.82
N PRO A 119 1.70 4.15 11.01
CA PRO A 119 0.54 4.60 11.77
C PRO A 119 -0.19 5.78 11.12
N ASP A 120 0.49 6.61 10.31
CA ASP A 120 -0.14 7.62 9.45
C ASP A 120 0.70 7.87 8.20
N LYS A 121 0.11 7.59 7.03
CA LYS A 121 0.74 7.76 5.71
C LYS A 121 0.86 9.23 5.28
N TRP A 122 -0.02 10.10 5.77
CA TRP A 122 -0.06 11.50 5.35
C TRP A 122 1.04 12.32 6.04
N GLU A 123 1.29 12.06 7.32
CA GLU A 123 2.36 12.73 8.08
C GLU A 123 3.75 12.16 7.75
N TYR A 124 3.86 10.84 7.55
CA TYR A 124 5.14 10.12 7.36
C TYR A 124 5.23 9.36 6.01
N PRO A 125 5.45 10.07 4.88
CA PRO A 125 5.66 9.46 3.56
C PRO A 125 6.92 8.58 3.49
N TRP A 126 7.82 8.71 4.47
CA TRP A 126 8.90 7.76 4.73
C TRP A 126 9.16 7.70 6.25
N TYR A 127 9.51 6.51 6.76
CA TYR A 127 9.63 6.19 8.21
C TYR A 127 10.67 7.02 8.97
N ALA A 128 11.49 7.81 8.29
CA ALA A 128 12.50 8.66 8.93
C ALA A 128 12.30 10.16 8.66
N ARG A 129 11.10 10.57 8.22
CA ARG A 129 10.66 11.98 8.16
C ARG A 129 10.29 12.50 9.56
N GLY A 130 11.20 12.37 10.52
CA GLY A 130 11.02 12.83 11.89
C GLY A 130 11.17 11.69 12.90
N ILE A 131 11.79 12.00 14.03
CA ILE A 131 12.06 11.12 15.17
C ILE A 131 13.32 10.25 14.98
N GLY A 132 14.29 10.43 15.87
CA GLY A 132 15.33 9.44 16.12
C GLY A 132 14.65 8.20 16.70
N VAL A 133 14.24 7.29 15.84
CA VAL A 133 13.67 6.01 16.26
C VAL A 133 14.84 5.06 16.48
N SER A 134 15.14 4.82 17.76
CA SER A 134 15.90 3.67 18.21
C SER A 134 15.07 2.42 17.86
N LEU A 135 15.35 1.81 16.72
CA LEU A 135 14.80 0.50 16.38
C LEU A 135 15.56 -0.55 17.21
N TYR A 136 15.05 -0.84 18.41
CA TYR A 136 15.27 -2.12 19.07
C TYR A 136 14.54 -3.18 18.26
N SER A 137 15.27 -3.85 17.36
CA SER A 137 15.02 -5.22 16.87
C SER A 137 15.67 -5.36 15.49
N ALA A 138 16.99 -5.49 15.46
CA ALA A 138 17.67 -6.18 14.38
C ALA A 138 18.36 -7.38 15.01
N GLY A 139 17.72 -8.54 14.88
CA GLY A 139 18.37 -9.82 15.12
C GLY A 139 19.59 -9.91 14.21
N VAL A 140 20.71 -10.23 14.83
CA VAL A 140 21.99 -10.46 14.17
C VAL A 140 21.90 -11.78 13.40
N SER A 141 22.24 -11.74 12.11
CA SER A 141 22.84 -12.86 11.39
C SER A 141 23.95 -12.32 10.51
#